data_AF-A0A358HPK3-F1
#
_entry.id   AF-A0A358HPK3-F1
#
_cell.length_a   1.000
_cell.length_b   1.000
_cell.length_c   1.000
_cell.angle_alpha   90.00
_cell.angle_beta   90.00
_cell.angle_gamma   90.00
#
_symmetry.space_group_name_H-M   'P 1'
#
loop_
_entity.id
_entity.type
_entity.pdbx_description
1 polymer ?
#
loop_
_entity_poly.entity_id
_entity_poly.type
_entity_poly.pdbx_seq_one_letter_code
_entity_poly.pdbx_strand_id
1 'polypeptide(L)'
;LVQILTEPKNALIKQYERLFDMEDVKLTFQTDALKAIAEKAIQRKTGARGLRSIMEGILLDTMFDLPTLESVEEIVISADVVEGKAKPLLIHAERQEGVEHSA
;
A
#
# COMPACT_ATOMS: atom_id res chain seq x y z
N LEU A 1 17.03 -2.62 -6.63
CA LEU A 1 15.86 -3.32 -6.05
C LEU A 1 14.57 -2.55 -6.24
N VAL A 2 14.53 -1.23 -5.98
CA VAL A 2 13.36 -0.38 -6.29
C VAL A 2 12.90 -0.55 -7.74
N GLN A 3 13.81 -0.47 -8.71
CA GLN A 3 13.45 -0.72 -10.12
C GLN A 3 12.82 -2.09 -10.37
N ILE A 4 13.20 -3.13 -9.64
CA ILE A 4 12.60 -4.48 -9.79
C ILE A 4 11.16 -4.49 -9.23
N LEU A 5 10.91 -3.69 -8.19
CA LEU A 5 9.58 -3.53 -7.60
C LEU A 5 8.62 -2.74 -8.50
N THR A 6 9.12 -1.84 -9.36
CA THR A 6 8.28 -0.86 -10.08
C THR A 6 8.33 -0.97 -11.61
N GLU A 7 9.50 -1.19 -12.22
CA GLU A 7 9.70 -1.05 -13.68
C GLU A 7 9.12 -2.22 -14.49
N PRO A 8 9.40 -3.51 -14.17
CA PRO A 8 8.92 -4.62 -14.99
C PRO A 8 7.41 -4.58 -15.22
N LYS A 9 6.96 -5.08 -16.36
CA LYS A 9 5.52 -5.22 -16.65
C LYS A 9 4.79 -6.03 -15.58
N ASN A 10 5.48 -7.02 -15.01
CA ASN A 10 4.98 -7.92 -13.96
C ASN A 10 5.61 -7.61 -12.59
N ALA A 11 5.98 -6.35 -12.35
CA ALA A 11 6.43 -5.87 -11.05
C ALA A 11 5.46 -6.26 -9.92
N LEU A 12 5.99 -6.54 -8.72
CA LEU A 12 5.18 -6.92 -7.56
C LEU A 12 4.18 -5.83 -7.18
N ILE A 13 4.60 -4.56 -7.23
CA ILE A 13 3.70 -3.44 -6.92
C ILE A 13 2.51 -3.43 -7.86
N LYS A 14 2.73 -3.56 -9.17
CA LYS A 14 1.65 -3.63 -10.16
C LYS A 14 0.72 -4.82 -9.95
N GLN A 15 1.20 -5.93 -9.37
CA GLN A 15 0.34 -7.06 -9.02
C GLN A 15 -0.58 -6.71 -7.84
N TYR A 16 -0.05 -6.04 -6.81
CA TYR A 16 -0.83 -5.61 -5.66
C TYR A 16 -1.76 -4.43 -5.96
N GLU A 17 -1.31 -3.47 -6.75
CA GLU A 17 -2.17 -2.39 -7.26
C GLU A 17 -3.39 -2.99 -7.97
N ARG A 18 -3.20 -3.96 -8.86
CA ARG A 18 -4.32 -4.66 -9.53
C ARG A 18 -5.20 -5.44 -8.56
N LEU A 19 -4.63 -6.05 -7.53
CA LEU A 19 -5.41 -6.79 -6.54
C LEU A 19 -6.34 -5.86 -5.77
N PHE A 20 -5.87 -4.68 -5.40
CA PHE A 20 -6.69 -3.67 -4.70
C PHE A 20 -7.69 -3.02 -5.66
N ASP A 21 -7.31 -2.80 -6.92
CA ASP A 21 -8.17 -2.27 -7.98
C ASP A 21 -9.38 -3.19 -8.26
N MET A 22 -9.24 -4.50 -8.06
CA MET A 22 -10.36 -5.45 -8.14
C MET A 22 -11.42 -5.26 -7.04
N GLU A 23 -11.05 -4.61 -5.94
CA GLU A 23 -11.92 -4.23 -4.83
C GLU A 23 -12.31 -2.74 -4.90
N ASP A 24 -12.11 -2.09 -6.06
CA ASP A 24 -12.35 -0.65 -6.30
C ASP A 24 -11.52 0.27 -5.38
N VAL A 25 -10.39 -0.20 -4.86
CA VAL A 25 -9.48 0.57 -4.01
C VAL A 25 -8.14 0.82 -4.72
N LYS A 26 -7.69 2.07 -4.75
CA LYS A 26 -6.36 2.41 -5.25
C LYS A 26 -5.30 2.15 -4.18
N LEU A 27 -4.23 1.43 -4.53
CA LEU A 27 -3.06 1.26 -3.66
C LEU A 27 -1.91 2.14 -4.16
N THR A 28 -1.40 3.03 -3.31
CA THR A 28 -0.27 3.91 -3.62
C THR A 28 0.88 3.69 -2.65
N PHE A 29 2.09 3.56 -3.20
CA PHE A 29 3.32 3.54 -2.42
C PHE A 29 4.05 4.86 -2.56
N GLN A 30 4.37 5.49 -1.43
CA GLN A 30 5.26 6.65 -1.43
C GLN A 30 6.69 6.23 -1.80
N THR A 31 7.44 7.16 -2.38
CA THR A 31 8.81 6.90 -2.87
C THR A 31 9.75 6.42 -1.76
N ASP A 32 9.55 6.87 -0.52
CA ASP A 32 10.29 6.45 0.66
C ASP A 32 9.93 5.00 1.09
N ALA A 33 8.66 4.61 0.99
CA ALA A 33 8.22 3.23 1.22
C ALA A 33 8.92 2.25 0.27
N LEU A 34 9.02 2.61 -1.02
CA LEU A 34 9.74 1.80 -2.01
C LEU A 34 11.20 1.57 -1.63
N LYS A 35 11.87 2.62 -1.13
CA LYS A 35 13.25 2.55 -0.66
C LYS A 35 13.35 1.68 0.59
N ALA A 36 12.46 1.87 1.57
CA ALA A 36 12.42 1.08 2.79
C ALA A 36 12.23 -0.42 2.51
N ILE A 37 11.34 -0.79 1.58
CA ILE A 37 11.13 -2.19 1.18
C ILE A 37 12.42 -2.77 0.58
N ALA A 38 13.07 -2.02 -0.30
CA ALA A 38 14.33 -2.43 -0.92
C ALA A 38 15.45 -2.62 0.11
N GLU A 39 15.59 -1.71 1.07
CA GLU A 39 16.58 -1.78 2.15
C GLU A 39 16.31 -2.98 3.06
N LYS A 40 15.06 -3.21 3.45
CA LYS A 40 14.66 -4.36 4.27
C LYS A 40 14.99 -5.69 3.59
N ALA A 41 14.84 -5.78 2.26
CA ALA A 41 15.22 -6.95 1.49
C ALA A 41 16.74 -7.20 1.43
N ILE A 42 17.54 -6.13 1.46
CA ILE A 42 19.01 -6.21 1.55
C ILE A 42 19.41 -6.67 2.95
N GLN A 43 18.83 -6.07 4.00
CA GLN A 43 19.12 -6.41 5.40
C GLN A 43 18.81 -7.87 5.71
N ARG A 44 17.69 -8.40 5.17
CA ARG A 44 17.31 -9.81 5.30
C ARG A 44 18.18 -10.76 4.47
N LYS A 45 19.15 -10.26 3.69
CA LYS A 45 20.03 -11.04 2.80
C LYS A 45 19.29 -11.91 1.79
N THR A 46 18.05 -11.53 1.46
CA THR A 46 17.19 -12.25 0.51
C THR A 46 17.24 -11.66 -0.89
N GLY A 47 17.66 -10.40 -1.03
CA GLY A 47 17.65 -9.68 -2.30
C GLY A 47 16.26 -9.66 -2.93
N ALA A 48 16.19 -9.77 -4.27
CA ALA A 48 14.92 -9.72 -5.00
C ALA A 48 13.92 -10.84 -4.61
N ARG A 49 14.41 -12.00 -4.16
CA ARG A 49 13.56 -13.14 -3.79
C ARG A 49 12.72 -12.87 -2.54
N GLY A 50 13.22 -12.05 -1.62
CA GLY A 50 12.50 -11.71 -0.39
C GLY A 50 11.52 -10.55 -0.54
N LEU A 51 11.47 -9.89 -1.70
CA LEU A 51 10.57 -8.76 -1.91
C LEU A 51 9.10 -9.17 -1.75
N ARG A 52 8.71 -10.34 -2.26
CA ARG A 52 7.33 -10.85 -2.15
C ARG A 52 6.93 -11.03 -0.68
N SER A 53 7.72 -11.74 0.12
CA SER A 53 7.35 -11.99 1.52
C SER A 53 7.37 -10.72 2.37
N ILE A 54 8.20 -9.73 2.03
CA ILE A 54 8.15 -8.40 2.67
C ILE A 54 6.85 -7.69 2.32
N MET A 55 6.47 -7.66 1.04
CA MET A 55 5.21 -7.04 0.60
C MET A 55 3.98 -7.71 1.23
N GLU A 56 3.93 -9.04 1.23
CA GLU A 56 2.86 -9.81 1.88
C GLU A 56 2.75 -9.46 3.36
N GLY A 57 3.88 -9.38 4.08
CA GLY A 57 3.86 -9.00 5.49
C GLY A 57 3.40 -7.56 5.75
N ILE A 58 3.66 -6.63 4.84
CA ILE A 58 3.22 -5.22 4.98
C ILE A 58 1.72 -5.09 4.71
N LEU A 59 1.21 -5.83 3.73
CA LEU A 59 -0.15 -5.67 3.25
C LEU A 59 -1.14 -6.67 3.85
N LEU A 60 -0.69 -7.67 4.63
CA LEU A 60 -1.53 -8.74 5.16
C LEU A 60 -2.77 -8.20 5.88
N ASP A 61 -2.55 -7.32 6.86
CA ASP A 61 -3.63 -6.75 7.68
C ASP A 61 -4.57 -5.91 6.80
N THR A 62 -4.00 -5.08 5.93
CA THR A 62 -4.77 -4.26 4.99
C THR A 62 -5.65 -5.11 4.06
N MET A 63 -5.13 -6.21 3.53
CA MET A 63 -5.89 -7.12 2.65
C MET A 63 -6.98 -7.88 3.39
N PHE A 64 -6.73 -8.21 4.67
CA PHE A 64 -7.73 -8.86 5.51
C PHE A 64 -8.90 -7.91 5.79
N ASP A 65 -8.59 -6.64 6.08
CA ASP A 65 -9.59 -5.62 6.35
C ASP A 65 -10.27 -5.12 5.07
N LEU A 66 -9.61 -5.20 3.91
CA LEU A 66 -10.03 -4.62 2.63
C LEU A 66 -11.51 -4.84 2.29
N PRO A 67 -12.08 -6.07 2.38
CA PRO A 67 -13.49 -6.31 2.03
C PRO A 67 -14.49 -5.60 2.96
N THR A 68 -14.02 -5.12 4.12
CA THR A 68 -14.83 -4.41 5.13
C THR A 68 -14.64 -2.90 5.09
N LEU A 69 -13.69 -2.40 4.30
CA LEU A 69 -13.36 -0.98 4.20
C LEU A 69 -14.35 -0.26 3.28
N GLU A 70 -15.57 -0.05 3.79
CA GLU A 70 -16.58 0.73 3.08
C GLU A 70 -16.12 2.18 2.85
N SER A 71 -16.36 2.72 1.66
CA SER A 71 -16.06 4.11 1.28
C SER A 71 -14.58 4.50 1.24
N VAL A 72 -13.64 3.55 1.33
CA VAL A 72 -12.21 3.83 1.08
C VAL A 72 -11.97 3.82 -0.43
N GLU A 73 -11.36 4.88 -0.95
CA GLU A 73 -10.99 4.98 -2.37
C GLU A 73 -9.50 4.75 -2.60
N GLU A 74 -8.66 5.12 -1.62
CA GLU A 74 -7.22 5.00 -1.75
C GLU A 74 -6.55 4.63 -0.43
N ILE A 75 -5.54 3.75 -0.52
CA ILE A 75 -4.69 3.34 0.58
C ILE A 75 -3.25 3.72 0.25
N VAL A 76 -2.63 4.49 1.14
CA VAL A 76 -1.26 4.99 0.96
C VAL A 76 -0.31 4.33 1.95
N ILE A 77 0.76 3.74 1.41
CA ILE A 77 1.83 3.10 2.17
C ILE A 77 3.05 4.02 2.22
N SER A 78 3.45 4.41 3.44
CA SER A 78 4.66 5.21 3.73
C SER A 78 5.81 4.35 4.26
N ALA A 79 7.01 4.91 4.41
CA ALA A 79 8.13 4.21 5.00
C ALA A 79 7.84 3.74 6.45
N ASP A 80 7.11 4.52 7.24
CA ASP A 80 6.77 4.13 8.62
C ASP A 80 5.87 2.90 8.69
N VAL A 81 5.00 2.70 7.69
CA VAL A 81 4.19 1.48 7.56
C VAL A 81 5.09 0.28 7.25
N VAL A 82 6.05 0.45 6.33
CA VAL A 82 7.04 -0.59 5.99
C VAL A 82 7.87 -1.01 7.21
N GLU A 83 8.20 -0.06 8.08
CA GLU A 83 8.93 -0.29 9.33
C GLU A 83 8.03 -0.78 10.48
N GLY A 84 6.72 -0.87 10.29
CA GLY A 84 5.77 -1.29 11.33
C GLY A 84 5.58 -0.27 12.45
N LYS A 85 5.87 1.00 12.18
CA LYS A 85 5.76 2.12 13.14
C LYS A 85 4.42 2.86 13.03
N ALA A 86 3.73 2.72 11.90
CA ALA A 86 2.46 3.37 11.62
C ALA A 86 1.53 2.42 10.85
N LYS A 87 0.24 2.77 10.82
CA LYS A 87 -0.76 2.12 9.95
C LYS A 87 -0.86 2.82 8.59
N PRO A 88 -1.31 2.13 7.54
CA PRO A 88 -1.64 2.76 6.25
C PRO A 88 -2.58 3.94 6.40
N LEU A 89 -2.41 4.95 5.55
CA LEU A 89 -3.36 6.05 5.45
C LEU A 89 -4.51 5.62 4.55
N LEU A 90 -5.73 5.71 5.05
CA LEU A 90 -6.96 5.43 4.30
C LEU A 90 -7.58 6.76 3.87
N ILE A 91 -7.80 6.91 2.58
CA ILE A 91 -8.46 8.07 1.97
C ILE A 91 -9.88 7.62 1.60
N HIS A 92 -10.86 8.32 2.15
CA HIS A 92 -12.27 8.06 1.90
C HIS A 92 -12.82 9.03 0.86
N ALA A 93 -13.79 8.57 0.07
CA ALA A 93 -14.57 9.44 -0.79
C ALA A 93 -15.20 10.56 0.06
N GLU A 94 -15.02 11.83 -0.31
CA GLU A 94 -15.82 12.90 0.27
C GLU A 94 -17.29 12.65 -0.08
N ARG A 95 -18.06 12.14 0.88
CA ARG A 95 -19.50 12.39 0.87
C ARG A 95 -19.64 13.89 1.05
N GLN A 96 -20.17 14.60 0.04
CA GLN A 96 -20.62 15.97 0.24
C GLN A 96 -21.72 15.97 1.31
N GLU A 97 -21.35 16.03 2.59
CA GLU A 97 -22.23 16.49 3.64
C GLU A 97 -22.29 18.01 3.52
N GLY A 98 -23.23 18.46 2.68
CA GLY A 98 -23.66 19.83 2.64
C GLY A 98 -24.07 20.25 4.06
N VAL A 99 -23.22 21.08 4.65
CA VAL A 99 -23.42 21.75 5.93
C VAL A 99 -24.68 22.62 5.82
N GLU A 100 -25.81 22.16 6.34
CA GLU A 100 -26.90 23.05 6.76
C GLU A 100 -26.44 23.79 8.03
N HIS A 101 -25.68 24.86 7.83
CA HIS A 101 -25.50 25.88 8.86
C HIS A 101 -26.84 26.61 9.01
N SER A 102 -27.58 26.22 10.05
CA SER A 102 -28.66 27.03 10.59
C SER A 102 -28.08 28.35 11.08
N ALA A 103 -28.53 29.46 10.48
CA ALA A 103 -28.42 30.81 11.03
C ALA A 103 -29.82 31.43 11.04
#